data_AF-A0A5K0XFF0-F1
#
_entry.id   AF-A0A5K0XFF0-F1
#
_cell.length_a   1.000
_cell.length_b   1.000
_cell.length_c   1.000
_cell.angle_alpha   90.00
_cell.angle_beta   90.00
_cell.angle_gamma   90.00
#
_symmetry.space_group_name_H-M   'P 1'
#
loop_
_entity.id
_entity.type
_entity.pdbx_description
1 polymer ?
#
loop_
_entity_poly.entity_id
_entity_poly.type
_entity_poly.pdbx_seq_one_letter_code
_entity_poly.pdbx_strand_id
1 'polypeptide(L)'
;MGFSGKAKVYRGRPANQGVFVAKFFPTFSGLREAERLHRHYGENNRGKEELQRLKSKIPVNGSANQLVETASRKPAEFLYGYIGIAEDLDKLDFESKKRCLVKSKKDIEAIADAALDSE
;
A
#
# COMPACT_ATOMS: atom_id res chain seq x y z
N MET A 1 0.17 -17.32 -1.45
CA MET A 1 0.38 -16.42 -2.60
C MET A 1 1.68 -15.67 -2.37
N GLY A 2 2.71 -15.92 -3.19
CA GLY A 2 4.02 -15.29 -3.07
C GLY A 2 4.14 -14.14 -4.05
N PHE A 3 4.58 -12.97 -3.57
CA PHE A 3 4.95 -11.85 -4.42
C PHE A 3 6.27 -12.20 -5.11
N SER A 4 6.25 -12.38 -6.42
CA SER A 4 7.37 -12.93 -7.21
C SER A 4 8.46 -11.90 -7.53
N GLY A 5 8.37 -10.68 -7.01
CA GLY A 5 9.47 -9.72 -6.94
C GLY A 5 9.81 -9.47 -5.47
N LYS A 6 11.10 -9.45 -5.11
CA LYS A 6 11.61 -9.29 -3.73
C LYS A 6 11.10 -7.99 -3.09
N ALA A 7 9.88 -8.00 -2.59
CA ALA A 7 9.28 -6.88 -1.90
C ALA A 7 9.89 -6.83 -0.50
N LYS A 8 10.56 -5.73 -0.16
CA LYS A 8 11.03 -5.53 1.21
C LYS A 8 9.92 -4.85 1.99
N VAL A 9 9.45 -5.49 3.06
CA VAL A 9 8.42 -4.95 3.95
C VAL A 9 9.10 -4.27 5.14
N TYR A 10 8.76 -3.01 5.36
CA TYR A 10 9.24 -2.22 6.49
C TYR A 10 8.05 -1.76 7.33
N ARG A 11 8.28 -1.50 8.61
CA ARG A 11 7.34 -0.69 9.39
C ARG A 11 7.36 0.74 8.84
N GLY A 12 6.20 1.39 8.79
CA GLY A 12 6.10 2.81 8.46
C GLY A 12 6.71 3.69 9.56
N ARG A 13 6.13 4.88 9.79
CA ARG A 13 6.58 5.72 10.93
C ARG A 13 6.54 4.96 12.28
N PRO A 14 7.54 5.13 13.18
CA PRO A 14 7.61 4.44 14.47
C PRO A 14 6.35 4.59 15.35
N ALA A 15 5.67 5.74 15.25
CA ALA A 15 4.43 6.02 15.98
C ALA A 15 3.20 5.28 15.42
N ASN A 16 3.26 4.71 14.22
CA ASN A 16 2.16 4.02 13.54
C ASN A 16 2.51 2.54 13.34
N GLN A 17 2.51 1.77 14.45
CA GLN A 17 2.91 0.36 14.45
C GLN A 17 2.00 -0.57 13.62
N GLY A 18 0.82 -0.10 13.20
CA GLY A 18 -0.12 -0.83 12.34
C GLY A 18 0.06 -0.62 10.84
N VAL A 19 1.06 0.15 10.39
CA VAL A 19 1.29 0.44 8.97
C VAL A 19 2.58 -0.22 8.48
N PHE A 20 2.45 -0.99 7.41
CA PHE A 20 3.57 -1.64 6.72
C PHE A 20 3.76 -1.03 5.33
N VAL A 21 5.01 -0.81 4.94
CA VAL A 21 5.41 -0.31 3.63
C VAL A 21 6.04 -1.45 2.86
N ALA A 22 5.39 -1.90 1.80
CA ALA A 22 5.96 -2.87 0.86
C ALA A 22 6.68 -2.12 -0.27
N LYS A 23 8.02 -2.30 -0.36
CA LYS A 23 8.84 -1.72 -1.43
C LYS A 23 9.09 -2.76 -2.52
N PHE A 24 8.63 -2.48 -3.73
CA PHE A 24 8.90 -3.28 -4.93
C PHE A 24 10.14 -2.76 -5.66
N PHE A 25 10.66 -3.55 -6.59
CA PHE A 25 11.76 -3.10 -7.45
C PHE A 25 11.35 -1.91 -8.32
N PRO A 26 12.26 -0.96 -8.59
CA PRO A 26 12.00 0.20 -9.45
C PRO A 26 12.04 -0.19 -10.93
N THR A 27 11.22 -1.17 -11.32
CA THR A 27 11.10 -1.72 -12.67
C THR A 27 9.63 -1.80 -13.06
N PHE A 28 9.31 -1.88 -14.36
CA PHE A 28 7.92 -2.10 -14.80
C PHE A 28 7.33 -3.40 -14.26
N SER A 29 8.15 -4.46 -14.13
CA SER A 29 7.74 -5.70 -13.48
C SER A 29 7.42 -5.50 -11.99
N GLY A 30 8.20 -4.70 -11.27
CA GLY A 30 7.94 -4.34 -9.88
C GLY A 30 6.67 -3.52 -9.71
N LEU A 31 6.42 -2.56 -10.61
CA LEU A 31 5.17 -1.79 -10.64
C LEU A 31 3.96 -2.70 -10.89
N ARG A 32 4.03 -3.60 -11.87
CA ARG A 32 2.95 -4.56 -12.17
C ARG A 32 2.63 -5.45 -10.97
N GLU A 33 3.63 -5.86 -10.20
CA GLU A 33 3.44 -6.62 -8.97
C GLU A 33 2.78 -5.78 -7.86
N ALA A 34 3.15 -4.50 -7.73
CA ALA A 34 2.50 -3.57 -6.81
C ALA A 34 1.03 -3.35 -7.18
N GLU A 35 0.72 -3.18 -8.47
CA GLU A 35 -0.64 -3.06 -8.97
C GLU A 35 -1.47 -4.33 -8.73
N ARG A 36 -0.87 -5.51 -8.91
CA ARG A 36 -1.53 -6.79 -8.60
C ARG A 36 -1.91 -6.87 -7.12
N LEU A 37 -1.02 -6.44 -6.22
CA LEU A 37 -1.32 -6.40 -4.79
C LEU A 37 -2.40 -5.37 -4.44
N HIS A 38 -2.33 -4.17 -5.03
CA HIS A 38 -3.37 -3.16 -4.87
C HIS A 38 -4.74 -3.68 -5.30
N ARG A 39 -4.82 -4.32 -6.47
CA ARG A 39 -6.06 -4.90 -6.99
C ARG A 39 -6.57 -6.02 -6.10
N HIS A 40 -5.69 -6.90 -5.64
CA HIS A 40 -6.06 -7.99 -4.73
C HIS A 40 -6.77 -7.45 -3.48
N TYR A 41 -6.23 -6.41 -2.84
CA TYR A 41 -6.90 -5.81 -1.69
C TYR A 41 -8.21 -5.10 -2.07
N GLY A 42 -8.24 -4.38 -3.20
CA GLY A 42 -9.46 -3.72 -3.70
C GLY A 42 -10.61 -4.70 -3.96
N GLU A 43 -10.35 -5.77 -4.72
CA GLU A 43 -11.34 -6.83 -5.05
C GLU A 43 -11.87 -7.55 -3.82
N ASN A 44 -11.10 -7.57 -2.72
CA ASN A 44 -11.49 -8.20 -1.47
C ASN A 44 -12.10 -7.20 -0.46
N ASN A 45 -12.54 -6.02 -0.91
CA ASN A 45 -13.11 -4.95 -0.05
C ASN A 45 -12.17 -4.53 1.09
N ARG A 46 -10.86 -4.51 0.81
CA ARG A 46 -9.79 -4.19 1.75
C ARG A 46 -8.84 -3.11 1.21
N GLY A 47 -9.37 -2.24 0.34
CA GLY A 47 -8.68 -1.09 -0.25
C GLY A 47 -8.60 0.13 0.68
N LYS A 48 -8.17 1.27 0.12
CA LYS A 48 -7.96 2.54 0.86
C LYS A 48 -9.28 3.10 1.40
N GLU A 49 -10.32 3.08 0.58
CA GLU A 49 -11.65 3.61 0.88
C GLU A 49 -12.26 2.84 2.07
N GLU A 50 -12.09 1.52 2.06
CA GLU A 50 -12.58 0.64 3.12
C GLU A 50 -11.83 0.84 4.43
N LEU A 51 -10.52 1.06 4.36
CA LEU A 51 -9.72 1.44 5.52
C LEU A 51 -10.14 2.80 6.08
N GLN A 52 -10.44 3.79 5.24
CA GLN A 52 -10.91 5.11 5.67
C GLN A 52 -12.30 5.03 6.31
N ARG A 53 -13.21 4.27 5.71
CA ARG A 53 -14.55 4.00 6.25
C ARG A 53 -14.50 3.28 7.58
N LEU A 54 -13.56 2.36 7.76
CA LEU A 54 -13.34 1.71 9.06
C LEU A 54 -12.85 2.73 10.09
N LYS A 55 -11.88 3.57 9.74
CA LYS A 55 -11.34 4.60 10.64
C LYS A 55 -12.37 5.63 11.06
N SER A 56 -13.29 6.03 10.17
CA SER A 56 -14.35 7.00 10.51
C SER A 56 -15.44 6.42 11.42
N LYS A 57 -15.60 5.10 11.44
CA LYS A 57 -16.56 4.39 12.31
C LYS A 57 -16.05 4.17 13.73
N ILE A 58 -14.74 4.31 13.98
CA ILE A 58 -14.17 4.11 15.31
C ILE A 58 -14.35 5.42 16.10
N PRO A 59 -15.21 5.47 17.14
CA PRO A 59 -15.36 6.67 17.95
C PRO A 59 -14.07 6.95 18.73
N VAL A 60 -13.75 8.23 18.91
CA VAL A 60 -12.50 8.76 19.52
C VAL A 60 -12.23 8.19 20.93
N ASN A 61 -13.27 7.72 21.62
CA ASN A 61 -13.21 7.15 22.97
C ASN A 61 -13.56 5.65 23.03
N GLY A 62 -13.74 4.99 21.88
CA GLY A 62 -14.10 3.58 21.80
C GLY A 62 -12.88 2.69 21.99
N SER A 63 -12.89 1.88 23.05
CA SER A 63 -11.91 0.82 23.24
C SER A 63 -11.78 -0.04 21.97
N ALA A 64 -10.56 -0.51 21.67
CA ALA A 64 -10.23 -1.42 20.57
C ALA A 64 -11.08 -2.72 20.52
N ASN A 65 -11.95 -2.94 21.50
CA ASN A 65 -12.84 -4.09 21.63
C ASN A 65 -14.08 -4.03 20.72
N GLN A 66 -14.29 -3.00 19.90
CA GLN A 66 -15.35 -3.03 18.86
C GLN A 66 -14.90 -3.73 17.56
N LEU A 67 -13.72 -4.35 17.57
CA LEU A 67 -13.25 -5.31 16.54
C LEU A 67 -13.63 -6.76 16.85
N VAL A 68 -14.40 -7.03 17.91
CA VAL A 68 -14.67 -8.40 18.42
C VAL A 68 -15.51 -9.27 17.48
N GLU A 69 -16.08 -8.74 16.40
CA GLU A 69 -16.77 -9.55 15.37
C GLU A 69 -15.82 -10.33 14.44
N THR A 70 -14.53 -10.43 14.76
CA THR A 70 -13.51 -11.03 13.87
C THR A 70 -12.68 -12.14 14.51
N ALA A 71 -13.14 -12.74 15.61
CA ALA A 71 -12.47 -13.90 16.21
C ALA A 71 -12.33 -15.11 15.25
N SER A 72 -13.12 -15.16 14.17
CA SER A 72 -13.09 -16.23 13.16
C SER A 72 -12.31 -15.89 11.89
N ARG A 73 -11.78 -14.67 11.76
CA ARG A 73 -11.04 -14.25 10.56
C ARG A 73 -9.57 -14.69 10.62
N LYS A 74 -9.01 -15.13 9.50
CA LYS A 74 -7.56 -15.38 9.40
C LYS A 74 -6.79 -14.06 9.59
N PRO A 75 -5.58 -14.05 10.17
CA PRO A 75 -4.76 -12.84 10.35
C PRO A 75 -4.57 -11.99 9.08
N ALA A 76 -4.54 -12.64 7.90
CA ALA A 76 -4.42 -11.97 6.61
C ALA A 76 -5.67 -11.16 6.22
N GLU A 77 -6.85 -11.49 6.77
CA GLU A 77 -8.12 -10.79 6.50
C GLU A 77 -8.24 -9.45 7.22
N PHE A 78 -7.36 -9.19 8.20
CA PHE A 78 -7.27 -7.90 8.90
C PHE A 78 -6.42 -6.86 8.17
N LEU A 79 -5.66 -7.28 7.15
CA LEU A 79 -4.80 -6.39 6.41
C LEU A 79 -5.59 -5.67 5.32
N TYR A 80 -5.40 -4.35 5.27
CA TYR A 80 -5.84 -3.48 4.21
C TYR A 80 -4.62 -3.00 3.43
N GLY A 81 -4.75 -2.83 2.12
CA GLY A 81 -3.61 -2.48 1.28
C GLY A 81 -4.02 -1.75 0.02
N TYR A 82 -3.11 -0.87 -0.43
CA TYR A 82 -3.27 -0.08 -1.64
C TYR A 82 -1.90 0.43 -2.10
N ILE A 83 -1.81 0.88 -3.35
CA ILE A 83 -0.60 1.54 -3.84
C ILE A 83 -0.46 2.92 -3.21
N GLY A 84 0.74 3.26 -2.73
CA GLY A 84 0.98 4.55 -2.08
C GLY A 84 0.78 5.73 -3.04
N ILE A 85 0.10 6.77 -2.57
CA ILE A 85 -0.13 8.02 -3.31
C ILE A 85 0.61 9.20 -2.64
N ALA A 86 0.53 10.38 -3.24
CA ALA A 86 1.20 11.59 -2.74
C ALA A 86 0.85 11.91 -1.27
N GLU A 87 -0.41 11.69 -0.86
CA GLU A 87 -0.88 11.89 0.52
C GLU A 87 -0.21 10.95 1.52
N ASP A 88 0.37 9.83 1.09
CA ASP A 88 0.97 8.83 1.97
C ASP A 88 2.47 9.07 2.20
N LEU A 89 3.07 10.03 1.49
CA LEU A 89 4.49 10.37 1.66
C LEU A 89 4.84 10.74 3.08
N ASP A 90 3.90 11.34 3.81
CA ASP A 90 4.10 11.68 5.20
C ASP A 90 4.22 10.40 6.04
N LYS A 91 3.49 9.31 5.75
CA LYS A 91 3.49 8.05 6.52
C LYS A 91 4.81 7.28 6.48
N LEU A 92 5.70 7.63 5.55
CA LEU A 92 7.03 7.03 5.42
C LEU A 92 7.99 7.56 6.48
N ASP A 93 9.03 6.79 6.79
CA ASP A 93 10.18 7.29 7.54
C ASP A 93 10.94 8.36 6.73
N PHE A 94 11.71 9.20 7.42
CA PHE A 94 12.39 10.35 6.82
C PHE A 94 13.33 9.96 5.67
N GLU A 95 14.08 8.87 5.83
CA GLU A 95 15.02 8.39 4.80
C GLU A 95 14.28 7.86 3.57
N SER A 96 13.21 7.09 3.77
CA SER A 96 12.35 6.65 2.66
C SER A 96 11.72 7.83 1.94
N LYS A 97 11.17 8.81 2.67
CA LYS A 97 10.53 9.99 2.09
C LYS A 97 11.49 10.80 1.23
N LYS A 98 12.74 11.00 1.69
CA LYS A 98 13.78 11.75 0.96
C LYS A 98 14.17 11.11 -0.37
N ARG A 99 14.02 9.78 -0.49
CA ARG A 99 14.41 9.00 -1.69
C ARG A 99 13.24 8.66 -2.60
N CYS A 100 12.03 9.11 -2.28
CA CYS A 100 10.84 8.86 -3.08
C CYS A 100 10.61 9.98 -4.10
N LEU A 101 10.23 9.59 -5.31
CA LEU A 101 9.73 10.48 -6.36
C LEU A 101 8.26 10.15 -6.61
N VAL A 102 7.43 11.19 -6.67
CA VAL A 102 6.02 11.05 -7.10
C VAL A 102 5.97 11.25 -8.60
N LYS A 103 5.29 10.33 -9.29
CA LYS A 103 5.07 10.38 -10.73
C LYS A 103 3.60 10.18 -11.02
N SER A 104 3.10 10.87 -12.04
CA SER A 104 1.75 10.60 -12.54
C SER A 104 1.74 9.28 -13.32
N LYS A 105 0.56 8.66 -13.46
CA LYS A 105 0.43 7.46 -14.32
C LYS A 105 0.85 7.75 -15.76
N LYS A 106 0.52 8.94 -16.27
CA LYS A 106 0.90 9.40 -17.61
C LYS A 106 2.41 9.51 -17.76
N ASP A 107 3.11 9.99 -16.72
CA ASP A 107 4.58 10.10 -16.75
C ASP A 107 5.22 8.71 -16.86
N ILE A 108 4.66 7.73 -16.16
CA ILE A 108 5.15 6.35 -16.18
C ILE A 108 4.88 5.71 -17.55
N GLU A 109 3.69 5.91 -18.11
CA GLU A 109 3.33 5.45 -19.46
C GLU A 109 4.26 6.06 -20.51
N ALA A 110 4.52 7.37 -20.46
CA ALA A 110 5.45 8.03 -21.37
C ALA A 110 6.89 7.50 -21.26
N ILE A 111 7.36 7.14 -20.06
CA ILE A 111 8.68 6.51 -19.87
C ILE A 111 8.69 5.10 -20.48
N ALA A 112 7.59 4.36 -20.39
CA ALA A 112 7.47 3.04 -20.99
C ALA A 112 7.49 3.13 -22.52
N ASP A 113 6.71 4.03 -23.10
CA ASP A 113 6.60 4.23 -24.54
C ASP A 113 7.94 4.69 -25.14
N ALA A 114 8.60 5.67 -24.51
CA ALA A 114 9.91 6.15 -24.95
C ALA A 114 11.00 5.08 -24.90
N ALA A 115 10.89 4.09 -24.00
CA ALA A 115 11.82 2.97 -23.96
C ALA A 115 11.63 1.98 -25.13
N LEU A 116 10.40 1.85 -25.63
CA LEU A 116 10.06 0.99 -26.77
C LEU A 116 10.47 1.60 -28.12
N ASP A 117 10.46 2.93 -28.22
CA ASP A 117 10.88 3.66 -29.43
C ASP A 117 12.40 3.72 -29.63
N SER A 118 13.18 3.17 -28.68
CA SER A 118 14.64 3.17 -28.70
C SER A 118 15.30 1.83 -29.10
N GLU A 119 14.49 0.85 -29.50
CA GLU A 119 14.91 -0.44 -30.11
C GLU A 119 14.66 -0.45 -31.63
#